data_AF-A0A968JSD3-F1
#
_entry.id   AF-A0A968JSD3-F1
#
_cell.length_a   1.000
_cell.length_b   1.000
_cell.length_c   1.000
_cell.angle_alpha   90.00
_cell.angle_beta   90.00
_cell.angle_gamma   90.00
#
_symmetry.space_group_name_H-M   'P 1'
#
loop_
_entity.id
_entity.type
_entity.pdbx_description
1 polymer ?
#
loop_
_entity_poly.entity_id
_entity_poly.type
_entity_poly.pdbx_seq_one_letter_code
_entity_poly.pdbx_strand_id
1 'polypeptide(L)'
;MNLHLEVYLKGEKVENAVPEFTYPDVHDKPVVAVIGAGPAGLFAALKLIELGLKPVIFERGKKVEERKNDIIKLEQNQVLNTDSN
;
A
#
# COMPACT_ATOMS: atom_id res chain seq x y z
N MET A 1 9.66 7.66 17.93
CA MET A 1 9.36 6.33 18.51
C MET A 1 7.87 6.31 18.78
N ASN A 2 7.09 5.58 18.00
CA ASN A 2 5.63 5.50 18.16
C ASN A 2 5.33 4.26 19.00
N LEU A 3 4.80 4.47 20.21
CA LEU A 3 4.43 3.40 21.15
C LEU A 3 2.92 3.43 21.33
N HIS A 4 2.26 2.30 21.08
CA HIS A 4 0.85 2.09 21.37
C HIS A 4 0.74 1.10 22.53
N LEU A 5 -0.03 1.46 23.56
CA LEU A 5 -0.23 0.67 24.77
C LEU A 5 -1.73 0.54 25.00
N GLU A 6 -2.21 -0.69 25.09
CA GLU A 6 -3.57 -1.01 25.51
C GLU A 6 -3.51 -1.54 26.94
N VAL A 7 -4.34 -0.96 27.82
CA VAL A 7 -4.37 -1.29 29.24
C VAL A 7 -5.73 -1.89 29.57
N TYR A 8 -5.71 -3.05 30.21
CA TYR A 8 -6.90 -3.81 30.57
C TYR A 8 -6.93 -4.07 32.08
N LEU A 9 -8.13 -4.05 32.67
CA LEU A 9 -8.35 -4.41 34.06
C LEU A 9 -8.41 -5.93 34.24
N LYS A 10 -8.08 -6.41 35.44
CA LYS A 10 -8.07 -7.84 35.77
C LYS A 10 -9.49 -8.41 35.64
N GLY A 11 -9.73 -9.17 34.58
CA GLY A 11 -11.02 -9.80 34.28
C GLY A 11 -11.76 -9.22 33.07
N GLU A 12 -11.24 -8.16 32.44
CA GLU A 12 -11.76 -7.71 31.15
C GLU A 12 -11.45 -8.74 30.06
N LYS A 13 -12.47 -9.03 29.23
CA LYS A 13 -12.26 -9.77 28.01
C LYS A 13 -11.53 -8.86 27.03
N VAL A 14 -10.30 -9.21 26.72
CA VAL A 14 -9.56 -8.58 25.63
C VAL A 14 -10.20 -9.07 24.33
N GLU A 15 -11.07 -8.25 23.75
CA GLU A 15 -11.54 -8.45 22.38
C GLU A 15 -10.42 -8.08 21.41
N ASN A 16 -9.38 -8.92 21.37
CA ASN A 16 -8.44 -8.95 20.23
C ASN A 16 -9.18 -9.55 19.03
N ALA A 17 -10.23 -8.88 18.55
CA ALA A 17 -10.82 -9.20 17.27
C ALA A 17 -9.82 -8.72 16.22
N VAL A 18 -8.83 -9.56 15.91
CA VAL A 18 -8.08 -9.40 14.67
C VAL A 18 -9.13 -9.52 13.57
N PRO A 19 -9.38 -8.47 12.77
CA PRO A 19 -10.35 -8.57 11.69
C PRO A 19 -9.93 -9.71 10.77
N GLU A 20 -10.83 -10.67 10.57
CA GLU A 20 -10.59 -11.77 9.65
C GLU A 20 -10.76 -11.23 8.24
N PHE A 21 -9.63 -11.02 7.56
CA PHE A 21 -9.63 -10.56 6.18
C PHE A 21 -9.68 -11.75 5.23
N THR A 22 -10.85 -11.99 4.63
CA THR A 22 -10.98 -12.96 3.53
C THR A 22 -10.91 -12.24 2.19
N TYR A 23 -9.80 -12.40 1.47
CA TYR A 23 -9.66 -11.89 0.12
C TYR A 23 -9.97 -13.00 -0.89
N PRO A 24 -10.97 -12.83 -1.78
CA PRO A 24 -11.26 -13.84 -2.78
C PRO A 24 -10.13 -13.93 -3.80
N ASP A 25 -9.91 -15.12 -4.36
CA ASP A 25 -9.07 -15.26 -5.55
C ASP A 25 -9.77 -14.59 -6.74
N VAL A 26 -9.11 -13.59 -7.30
CA VAL A 26 -9.62 -12.80 -8.43
C VAL A 26 -8.87 -13.08 -9.74
N HIS A 27 -8.04 -14.13 -9.82
CA HIS A 27 -7.20 -14.39 -11.01
C HIS A 27 -7.97 -14.43 -12.34
N ASP A 28 -9.17 -15.03 -12.34
CA ASP A 28 -10.03 -15.19 -13.52
C ASP A 28 -11.23 -14.24 -13.55
N LYS A 29 -11.18 -13.15 -12.77
CA LYS A 29 -12.26 -12.17 -12.67
C LYS A 29 -12.08 -11.02 -13.67
N PRO A 30 -13.14 -10.22 -13.94
CA PRO A 30 -13.05 -9.06 -14.81
C PRO A 30 -11.92 -8.11 -14.40
N VAL A 31 -11.13 -7.69 -15.40
CA VAL A 31 -9.94 -6.85 -15.20
C VAL A 31 -10.33 -5.39 -15.07
N VAL A 32 -9.73 -4.70 -14.09
CA VAL A 32 -9.84 -3.25 -13.91
C VAL A 32 -8.44 -2.65 -13.86
N ALA A 33 -8.17 -1.68 -14.74
CA ALA A 33 -6.91 -0.97 -14.74
C ALA A 33 -6.90 0.12 -13.65
N VAL A 34 -5.82 0.17 -12.87
CA VAL A 34 -5.55 1.21 -11.88
C VAL A 34 -4.28 1.95 -12.30
N ILE A 35 -4.36 3.26 -12.46
CA ILE A 35 -3.22 4.09 -12.84
C ILE A 35 -2.66 4.78 -11.59
N GLY A 36 -1.41 4.48 -11.26
CA GLY A 36 -0.70 4.90 -10.06
C GLY A 36 -0.66 3.81 -8.98
N ALA A 37 0.51 3.59 -8.39
CA ALA A 37 0.76 2.71 -7.24
C ALA A 37 1.02 3.50 -5.95
N GLY A 38 0.53 4.73 -5.87
CA GLY A 38 0.47 5.50 -4.63
C GLY A 38 -0.60 4.97 -3.66
N PRO A 39 -0.78 5.61 -2.47
CA PRO A 39 -1.73 5.16 -1.47
C PRO A 39 -3.16 5.00 -2.00
N ALA A 40 -3.63 5.94 -2.82
CA ALA A 40 -4.96 5.87 -3.42
C ALA A 40 -5.12 4.69 -4.40
N GLY A 41 -4.12 4.43 -5.25
CA GLY A 41 -4.16 3.35 -6.23
C GLY A 41 -4.10 1.97 -5.57
N LEU A 42 -3.25 1.81 -4.55
CA LEU A 42 -3.18 0.58 -3.77
C LEU A 42 -4.48 0.32 -2.99
N PHE A 43 -5.06 1.36 -2.41
CA PHE A 43 -6.34 1.23 -1.71
C PHE A 43 -7.49 0.90 -2.69
N ALA A 44 -7.49 1.51 -3.88
CA ALA A 44 -8.44 1.17 -4.93
C ALA A 44 -8.30 -0.30 -5.36
N ALA A 45 -7.07 -0.79 -5.55
CA ALA A 45 -6.82 -2.18 -5.89
C ALA A 45 -7.32 -3.15 -4.80
N LEU A 46 -7.07 -2.84 -3.53
CA LEU A 46 -7.61 -3.60 -2.40
C LEU A 46 -9.14 -3.65 -2.47
N LYS A 47 -9.79 -2.50 -2.69
CA LYS A 47 -11.25 -2.44 -2.76
C LYS A 47 -11.81 -3.22 -3.95
N LEU A 48 -11.10 -3.24 -5.08
CA LEU A 48 -11.48 -4.04 -6.25
C LEU A 48 -11.41 -5.53 -5.95
N ILE A 49 -10.40 -6.00 -5.20
CA ILE A 49 -10.30 -7.39 -4.76
C ILE A 49 -11.48 -7.77 -3.85
N GLU A 50 -11.83 -6.92 -2.89
CA GLU A 50 -13.00 -7.12 -2.02
C GLU A 50 -14.32 -7.19 -2.80
N LEU A 51 -14.40 -6.52 -3.96
CA LEU A 51 -15.54 -6.56 -4.88
C LEU A 51 -15.47 -7.74 -5.87
N GLY A 52 -14.45 -8.59 -5.81
CA GLY A 52 -14.28 -9.74 -6.68
C GLY A 52 -13.81 -9.39 -8.10
N LEU A 53 -13.09 -8.29 -8.26
CA LEU A 53 -12.51 -7.81 -9.52
C LEU A 53 -10.98 -7.98 -9.51
N LYS A 54 -10.38 -8.10 -10.69
CA LYS A 54 -8.94 -8.25 -10.86
C LYS A 54 -8.28 -6.89 -11.14
N PRO A 55 -7.69 -6.21 -10.14
CA PRO A 55 -6.94 -4.98 -10.40
C PRO A 55 -5.64 -5.28 -11.15
N VAL A 56 -5.30 -4.44 -12.12
CA VAL A 56 -4.00 -4.39 -12.79
C VAL A 56 -3.45 -2.97 -12.63
N ILE A 57 -2.36 -2.83 -11.87
CA ILE A 57 -1.79 -1.55 -11.49
C ILE A 57 -0.67 -1.16 -12.44
N PHE A 58 -0.71 0.07 -12.94
CA PHE A 58 0.34 0.66 -13.76
C PHE A 58 0.95 1.86 -13.03
N GLU A 59 2.26 1.87 -12.84
CA GLU A 59 2.99 3.00 -12.23
C GLU A 59 4.16 3.40 -13.14
N ARG A 60 4.34 4.70 -13.32
CA ARG A 60 5.45 5.28 -14.10
C ARG A 60 6.71 5.42 -13.25
N GLY A 61 6.54 5.77 -11.98
CA GLY A 61 7.62 6.00 -11.04
C GLY A 61 8.46 4.75 -10.78
N LYS A 62 9.72 4.97 -10.40
CA LYS A 62 10.62 3.90 -9.98
C LYS A 62 10.16 3.26 -8.68
N LYS A 63 10.64 2.03 -8.43
CA LYS A 63 10.47 1.36 -7.14
C LYS A 63 10.97 2.24 -6.00
N VAL A 64 10.31 2.18 -4.85
CA VAL A 64 10.64 2.98 -3.67
C VAL A 64 12.09 2.72 -3.22
N GLU A 65 12.59 1.50 -3.38
CA GLU A 65 13.97 1.11 -3.07
C GLU A 65 14.98 1.83 -3.96
N GLU A 66 14.69 1.98 -5.25
CA GLU A 66 15.54 2.70 -6.19
C GLU A 66 15.49 4.21 -5.94
N ARG A 67 14.34 4.70 -5.45
CA ARG A 67 14.11 6.10 -5.14
C ARG A 67 14.91 6.59 -3.94
N LYS A 68 15.20 5.73 -2.96
CA LYS A 68 16.11 6.08 -1.83
C LYS A 68 17.50 6.50 -2.32
N ASN A 69 18.02 5.82 -3.35
CA ASN A 69 19.31 6.16 -3.93
C ASN A 69 19.25 7.46 -4.74
N ASP A 70 18.13 7.73 -5.41
CA ASP A 70 17.93 8.96 -6.16
C ASP A 70 17.78 10.17 -5.21
N ILE A 71 17.16 10.02 -4.03
CA ILE A 71 17.11 11.07 -2.99
C ILE A 71 18.52 11.43 -2.51
N ILE A 72 19.37 10.43 -2.22
CA ILE A 72 20.77 10.64 -1.82
C ILE A 72 21.53 11.40 -2.93
N LYS A 73 21.31 11.05 -4.20
CA LYS A 73 21.94 11.73 -5.34
C LYS A 73 21.41 13.13 -5.59
N LEU A 74 20.13 13.39 -5.30
CA LEU A 74 19.50 14.71 -5.39
C LEU A 74 20.10 15.68 -4.35
N GLU A 75 20.28 15.22 -3.11
CA GLU A 75 20.92 15.99 -2.05
C GLU A 75 22.40 16.30 -2.35
N GLN A 76 23.10 15.44 -3.09
CA GLN A 76 24.52 15.60 -3.40
C GLN A 76 24.81 16.35 -4.71
N ASN A 77 23.96 16.22 -5.75
CA ASN A 77 24.28 16.69 -7.12
C ASN A 77 23.25 17.67 -7.73
N GLN A 78 22.17 18.06 -7.03
CA GLN A 78 21.12 18.98 -7.53
C GLN A 78 20.48 18.59 -8.88
N VAL A 79 20.59 17.33 -9.32
CA VAL A 79 19.97 16.88 -10.58
C VAL A 79 18.55 16.40 -10.32
N LEU A 80 17.56 17.20 -10.73
CA LEU A 80 16.15 16.85 -10.65
C LEU A 80 15.78 15.84 -11.75
N ASN A 81 15.29 14.66 -11.37
CA ASN A 81 14.70 13.71 -12.29
C ASN A 81 13.18 13.91 -12.34
N THR A 82 12.66 14.39 -13.47
CA THR A 82 11.24 14.73 -13.67
C THR A 82 10.28 13.56 -13.56
N ASP A 83 10.80 12.33 -13.61
CA ASP A 83 10.04 11.09 -13.62
C ASP A 83 10.06 10.39 -12.25
N SER A 84 10.62 11.04 -11.23
CA SER A 84 10.84 10.48 -9.89
C SER A 84 10.36 11.44 -8.78
N ASN A 85 9.07 11.81 -8.84
CA ASN A 85 8.37 12.64 -7.85
C ASN A 85 7.28 11.85 -7.10
#